data_AF-A0A9Q0SPN4-F1
#
_entry.id   AF-A0A9Q0SPN4-F1
#
_cell.length_a   1.000
_cell.length_b   1.000
_cell.length_c   1.000
_cell.angle_alpha   90.00
_cell.angle_beta   90.00
_cell.angle_gamma   90.00
#
_symmetry.space_group_name_H-M   'P 1'
#
loop_
_entity.id
_entity.type
_entity.pdbx_description
1 polymer ?
#
loop_
_entity_poly.entity_id
_entity_poly.type
_entity_poly.pdbx_seq_one_letter_code
_entity_poly.pdbx_strand_id
1 'polypeptide(L)'
;MAGCRTAVSNIIMAIVVFLTLEFITPLFKYTPNAILAAIIISAVISLIDFDAVCLIWKIDKFDFVACMGAFFGVVFVSVEIGLLIAVRIMKPAR
;
A
#
# COMPACT_ATOMS: atom_id res chain seq x y z
N MET A 1 -1.51 9.96 -13.05
CA MET A 1 -0.36 9.42 -13.81
C MET A 1 -0.51 9.84 -15.27
N ALA A 2 0.17 10.89 -15.68
CA ALA A 2 0.11 11.39 -17.05
C ALA A 2 0.89 10.45 -17.99
N GLY A 3 0.20 9.51 -18.64
CA GLY A 3 0.51 9.00 -19.98
C GLY A 3 1.88 8.37 -20.31
N CYS A 4 2.82 8.19 -19.39
CA CYS A 4 4.14 7.65 -19.74
C CYS A 4 4.13 6.11 -19.76
N ARG A 5 4.18 5.53 -20.97
CA ARG A 5 4.14 4.07 -21.23
C ARG A 5 5.48 3.44 -21.63
N THR A 6 6.60 4.15 -21.50
CA THR A 6 7.92 3.68 -21.97
C THR A 6 8.90 3.47 -20.82
N ALA A 7 9.81 2.48 -20.95
CA ALA A 7 10.85 2.18 -19.97
C ALA A 7 11.75 3.39 -19.65
N VAL A 8 11.88 4.31 -20.61
CA VAL A 8 12.60 5.59 -20.47
C VAL A 8 12.00 6.44 -19.33
N SER A 9 10.68 6.41 -19.12
CA SER A 9 10.05 7.12 -18.00
C SER A 9 10.49 6.60 -16.63
N ASN A 10 10.70 5.29 -16.51
CA ASN A 10 11.14 4.70 -15.25
C ASN A 10 12.61 5.07 -14.97
N ILE A 11 13.44 5.12 -16.02
CA ILE A 11 14.84 5.56 -15.92
C ILE A 11 14.90 7.03 -15.49
N ILE A 12 14.12 7.91 -16.10
CA ILE A 12 14.07 9.33 -15.73
C ILE A 12 13.59 9.48 -14.29
N MET A 13 12.54 8.76 -13.88
CA MET A 13 12.04 8.80 -12.50
C MET A 13 13.12 8.35 -11.50
N ALA A 14 13.83 7.26 -11.77
CA ALA A 14 14.91 6.78 -10.92
C ALA A 14 16.07 7.79 -10.81
N ILE A 15 16.48 8.41 -11.92
CA ILE A 15 17.53 9.44 -11.92
C ILE A 15 17.10 10.67 -11.12
N VAL A 16 15.85 11.12 -11.28
CA VAL A 16 15.32 12.25 -10.52
C VAL A 16 15.28 11.92 -9.03
N VAL A 17 14.80 10.74 -8.65
CA VAL A 17 14.80 10.30 -7.23
C VAL A 17 16.22 10.25 -6.68
N PHE A 18 17.18 9.71 -7.42
CA PHE A 18 18.58 9.65 -7.01
C PHE A 18 19.17 11.05 -6.78
N LEU A 19 18.94 11.97 -7.72
CA LEU A 19 19.35 13.37 -7.58
C LEU A 19 18.68 14.06 -6.38
N THR A 20 17.40 13.80 -6.12
CA THR A 20 16.73 14.33 -4.93
C THR A 20 17.30 13.75 -3.64
N LEU A 21 17.73 12.48 -3.62
CA LEU A 21 18.39 11.90 -2.45
C LEU A 21 19.80 12.47 -2.25
N GLU A 22 20.52 12.89 -3.29
CA GLU A 22 21.84 13.52 -3.13
C GLU A 22 21.73 14.99 -2.68
N PHE A 23 20.80 15.76 -3.28
CA PHE A 23 20.67 17.21 -3.04
C PHE A 23 19.66 17.59 -1.93
N ILE A 24 18.58 16.83 -1.74
CA ILE A 24 17.47 17.15 -0.82
C ILE A 24 17.55 16.31 0.47
N THR A 25 18.40 15.28 0.56
CA THR A 25 18.66 14.59 1.83
C THR A 25 19.07 15.50 3.01
N PRO A 26 19.80 16.63 2.84
CA PRO A 26 19.98 17.57 3.95
C PRO A 26 18.67 18.26 4.38
N LEU A 27 17.72 18.49 3.46
CA LEU A 27 16.37 18.96 3.81
C LEU A 27 15.55 17.86 4.50
N PHE A 28 15.64 16.60 4.09
CA PHE A 28 14.93 15.48 4.74
C PHE A 28 15.35 15.27 6.20
N LYS A 29 16.57 15.66 6.58
CA LYS A 29 17.01 15.62 7.97
C LYS A 29 16.27 16.63 8.87
N TYR A 30 15.78 17.72 8.28
CA TYR A 30 14.99 18.76 8.96
C TYR A 30 13.48 18.58 8.78
N THR A 31 13.06 17.80 7.80
CA THR A 31 11.65 17.44 7.60
C THR A 31 11.18 16.60 8.79
N PRO A 32 10.30 17.12 9.67
CA PRO A 32 9.83 16.38 10.82
C PRO A 32 9.19 15.06 10.37
N ASN A 33 9.37 13.98 11.15
CA ASN A 33 8.68 12.70 10.99
C ASN A 33 7.16 12.85 10.77
N ALA A 34 6.59 13.98 11.18
CA ALA A 34 5.21 14.38 10.91
C ALA A 34 4.84 14.37 9.42
N ILE A 35 5.71 14.83 8.52
CA ILE A 35 5.42 14.90 7.07
C ILE A 35 5.44 13.50 6.46
N LEU A 36 6.43 12.66 6.84
CA LEU A 36 6.48 11.26 6.43
C LEU A 36 5.24 10.50 6.92
N ALA A 37 4.85 10.70 8.18
CA ALA A 37 3.64 10.11 8.74
C ALA A 37 2.38 10.58 8.00
N ALA A 38 2.26 11.88 7.69
CA ALA A 38 1.12 12.42 6.95
C ALA A 38 1.00 11.81 5.54
N ILE A 39 2.13 11.65 4.83
CA ILE A 39 2.16 11.01 3.51
C ILE A 39 1.71 9.54 3.60
N ILE A 40 2.21 8.79 4.59
CA ILE A 40 1.81 7.39 4.79
C ILE A 40 0.31 7.29 5.11
N ILE A 41 -0.20 8.11 6.02
CA ILE A 41 -1.63 8.12 6.39
C ILE A 41 -2.49 8.45 5.16
N SER A 42 -2.12 9.47 4.38
CA SER A 42 -2.83 9.83 3.15
C SER A 42 -2.82 8.69 2.13
N ALA A 43 -1.70 7.97 1.99
CA ALA A 43 -1.60 6.83 1.09
C ALA A 43 -2.49 5.66 1.53
N VAL A 44 -2.51 5.34 2.83
CA VAL A 44 -3.36 4.28 3.39
C VAL A 44 -4.84 4.60 3.22
N ILE A 45 -5.25 5.84 3.50
CA ILE A 45 -6.64 6.28 3.31
C ILE A 45 -7.03 6.18 1.83
N SER A 46 -6.14 6.57 0.92
CA SER A 46 -6.39 6.47 -0.53
C SER A 46 -6.39 5.04 -1.05
N LEU A 47 -5.81 4.08 -0.31
CA LEU A 47 -5.81 2.66 -0.66
C LEU A 47 -7.08 1.95 -0.17
N ILE A 48 -7.74 2.50 0.85
CA ILE A 48 -8.98 1.94 1.40
C ILE A 48 -10.14 2.25 0.44
N ASP A 49 -10.61 1.22 -0.24
CA ASP A 49 -11.73 1.32 -1.16
C ASP A 49 -13.02 0.91 -0.43
N PHE A 50 -13.72 1.92 0.12
CA PHE A 50 -14.93 1.70 0.93
C PHE A 50 -16.04 0.97 0.16
N ASP A 51 -16.10 1.15 -1.16
CA ASP A 51 -17.10 0.51 -2.03
C ASP A 51 -16.86 -1.01 -2.10
N ALA A 52 -15.59 -1.41 -2.29
CA ALA A 52 -15.19 -2.81 -2.27
C ALA A 52 -15.50 -3.48 -0.91
N VAL A 53 -15.25 -2.80 0.22
CA VAL A 53 -15.55 -3.34 1.56
C VAL A 53 -17.06 -3.58 1.75
N CYS A 54 -17.90 -2.64 1.29
CA CYS A 54 -19.35 -2.75 1.36
C CYS A 54 -19.88 -3.89 0.47
N LEU A 55 -19.29 -4.04 -0.72
CA LEU A 55 -19.61 -5.11 -1.67
C LEU A 55 -19.27 -6.49 -1.10
N ILE A 56 -18.07 -6.65 -0.52
CA ILE A 56 -17.62 -7.91 0.13
C ILE A 56 -18.55 -8.27 1.29
N TRP A 57 -18.90 -7.31 2.16
CA TRP A 57 -19.81 -7.54 3.28
C TRP A 57 -21.18 -8.09 2.84
N LYS A 58 -21.68 -7.62 1.69
CA LYS A 58 -23.00 -7.99 1.17
C LYS A 58 -23.00 -9.31 0.38
N ILE A 59 -21.86 -9.69 -0.19
CA ILE A 59 -21.71 -10.91 -1.02
C ILE A 59 -21.40 -12.13 -0.16
N ASP A 60 -20.38 -12.08 0.70
CA ASP A 60 -19.95 -13.27 1.44
C ASP A 60 -19.31 -12.91 2.81
N LYS A 61 -19.93 -13.38 3.90
CA LYS A 61 -19.45 -13.13 5.27
C LYS A 61 -18.10 -13.81 5.56
N PHE A 62 -17.73 -14.87 4.85
CA PHE A 62 -16.46 -15.56 5.04
C PHE A 62 -15.30 -14.76 4.46
N ASP A 63 -15.51 -14.13 3.31
CA ASP A 63 -14.52 -13.26 2.67
C ASP A 63 -14.27 -11.99 3.50
N PHE A 64 -15.31 -11.47 4.16
CA PHE A 64 -15.15 -10.38 5.13
C PHE A 64 -14.28 -10.77 6.33
N VAL A 65 -14.47 -11.97 6.90
CA VAL A 65 -13.63 -12.48 8.00
C VAL A 65 -12.19 -12.72 7.53
N ALA A 66 -11.99 -13.15 6.28
CA ALA A 66 -10.67 -13.30 5.66
C ALA A 66 -9.94 -11.96 5.57
N CYS A 67 -10.64 -10.93 5.08
CA CYS A 67 -10.10 -9.58 4.92
C CYS A 67 -9.77 -8.96 6.29
N MET A 68 -10.66 -9.13 7.28
CA MET A 68 -10.43 -8.71 8.66
C MET A 68 -9.23 -9.45 9.28
N GLY A 69 -9.15 -10.77 9.08
CA GLY A 69 -8.05 -11.62 9.55
C GLY A 69 -6.70 -11.29 8.91
N ALA A 70 -6.68 -10.97 7.61
CA ALA A 70 -5.50 -10.49 6.90
C ALA A 70 -5.07 -9.11 7.43
N PHE A 71 -6.01 -8.19 7.62
CA PHE A 71 -5.74 -6.86 8.17
C PHE A 71 -5.13 -6.95 9.58
N PHE A 72 -5.74 -7.72 10.47
CA PHE A 72 -5.21 -7.97 11.81
C PHE A 72 -3.88 -8.75 11.77
N GLY A 73 -3.73 -9.70 10.85
CA GLY A 73 -2.49 -10.48 10.69
C GLY A 73 -1.30 -9.64 10.24
N VAL A 74 -1.52 -8.69 9.31
CA VAL A 74 -0.49 -7.73 8.89
C VAL A 74 -0.11 -6.79 10.03
N VAL A 75 -1.09 -6.28 10.78
CA VAL A 75 -0.87 -5.33 11.88
C VAL A 75 -0.16 -5.97 13.08
N PHE A 76 -0.53 -7.19 13.48
CA PHE A 76 -0.02 -7.83 14.69
C PHE A 76 1.21 -8.70 14.48
N VAL A 77 1.38 -9.30 13.29
CA VAL A 77 2.45 -10.27 13.07
C VAL A 77 3.51 -9.70 12.13
N SER A 78 3.16 -9.51 10.86
CA SER A 78 3.99 -8.92 9.80
C SER A 78 3.26 -9.01 8.47
N VAL A 79 3.59 -8.13 7.52
CA VAL A 79 3.03 -8.13 6.15
C VAL A 79 3.14 -9.51 5.48
N GLU A 80 4.27 -10.20 5.66
CA GLU A 80 4.52 -11.51 5.06
C GLU A 80 3.52 -12.58 5.55
N ILE A 81 3.27 -12.64 6.86
CA ILE A 81 2.37 -13.64 7.46
C ILE A 81 0.91 -13.29 7.20
N GLY A 82 0.55 -12.01 7.25
CA GLY A 82 -0.78 -11.56 6.87
C GLY A 82 -1.13 -11.90 5.42
N LEU A 83 -0.17 -11.76 4.50
CA LEU A 83 -0.33 -12.16 3.10
C LEU A 83 -0.51 -13.68 2.96
N LEU A 84 0.27 -14.49 3.68
CA LEU A 84 0.13 -15.95 3.66
C LEU A 84 -1.25 -16.42 4.15
N ILE A 85 -1.79 -15.77 5.18
CA ILE A 85 -3.14 -16.06 5.70
C ILE A 85 -4.20 -15.67 4.67
N ALA A 86 -4.08 -14.49 4.04
CA ALA A 86 -4.99 -14.04 3.00
C ALA A 86 -5.06 -15.03 1.82
N VAL A 87 -3.91 -15.46 1.31
CA VAL A 87 -3.83 -16.42 0.20
C VAL A 87 -4.42 -17.78 0.57
N ARG A 88 -4.26 -18.23 1.82
CA ARG A 88 -4.85 -19.50 2.27
C ARG A 88 -6.36 -19.45 2.41
N ILE A 89 -6.93 -18.31 2.79
CA ILE A 89 -8.38 -18.17 2.98
C ILE A 89 -9.08 -17.86 1.64
N MET A 90 -8.40 -17.15 0.73
CA MET A 90 -8.87 -16.90 -0.62
C MET A 90 -8.97 -18.23 -1.37
N LYS A 91 -10.15 -18.82 -1.31
CA LYS A 91 -10.48 -20.12 -1.88
C LYS A 91 -10.07 -20.11 -3.36
N PRO A 92 -9.32 -21.12 -3.85
CA PRO A 92 -8.99 -21.20 -5.27
C PRO A 92 -10.31 -21.21 -6.03
N ALA A 93 -10.46 -20.21 -6.90
CA ALA A 93 -11.63 -19.98 -7.73
C ALA A 93 -12.17 -21.30 -8.27
N ARG A 94 -13.47 -21.52 -8.07
CA ARG A 94 -14.25 -22.40 -8.93
C ARG A 94 -15.29 -21.54 -9.63
#